data_AF-A0AAQ4ED25-F1
#
_entry.id   AF-A0AAQ4ED25-F1
#
_cell.length_a   1.000
_cell.length_b   1.000
_cell.length_c   1.000
_cell.angle_alpha   90.00
_cell.angle_beta   90.00
_cell.angle_gamma   90.00
#
_symmetry.space_group_name_H-M   'P 1'
#
loop_
_entity.id
_entity.type
_entity.pdbx_description
1 polymer ?
#
loop_
_entity_poly.entity_id
_entity_poly.type
_entity_poly.pdbx_seq_one_letter_code
_entity_poly.pdbx_strand_id
1 'polypeptide(L)'
;MQAWAASPARQASGQDPLLLQAAVRPAPGAAEAATGLRCGALPRLVSGPCGCRLQLCVAWFPCGLKWCRDARRAAFRCGIRSCRKCREFHFPVPDRMQCLWDDAS
;
A
#
# COMPACT_ATOMS: atom_id res chain seq x y z
N MET A 1 5.75 35.17 -17.97
CA MET A 1 6.04 33.73 -17.78
C MET A 1 6.06 33.49 -16.28
N GLN A 2 4.96 32.97 -15.71
CA GLN A 2 4.86 32.78 -14.26
C GLN A 2 5.54 31.47 -13.86
N ALA A 3 6.54 31.58 -12.99
CA ALA A 3 7.24 30.45 -12.39
C ALA A 3 6.34 29.81 -11.33
N TRP A 4 5.88 28.59 -11.60
CA TRP A 4 5.19 27.81 -10.58
C TRP A 4 6.20 27.28 -9.55
N ALA A 5 5.79 27.38 -8.29
CA ALA A 5 6.33 26.70 -7.11
C ALA A 5 7.63 27.25 -6.49
N ALA A 6 7.56 28.49 -5.98
CA ALA A 6 8.19 28.77 -4.69
C ALA A 6 7.29 28.18 -3.58
N SER A 7 7.43 26.88 -3.31
CA SER A 7 7.03 26.32 -2.02
C SER A 7 8.29 26.18 -1.17
N PRO A 8 8.31 26.69 0.08
CA PRO A 8 9.46 26.50 0.96
C PRO A 8 9.65 25.00 1.11
N ALA A 9 10.91 24.57 1.05
CA ALA A 9 11.35 23.19 1.08
C ALA A 9 10.51 22.34 2.05
N ARG A 10 9.48 21.67 1.53
CA ARG A 10 8.91 20.49 2.17
C ARG A 10 10.02 19.47 2.09
N GLN A 11 10.83 19.42 3.14
CA GLN A 11 11.64 18.25 3.43
C GLN A 11 10.65 17.10 3.37
N ALA A 12 10.73 16.28 2.33
CA ALA A 12 10.01 15.03 2.24
C ALA A 12 10.57 14.12 3.34
N SER A 13 10.15 14.42 4.56
CA SER A 13 10.23 13.55 5.72
C SER A 13 9.64 12.22 5.27
N GLY A 14 10.26 11.11 5.64
CA GLY A 14 9.75 9.76 5.38
C GLY A 14 8.34 9.50 5.94
N GLN A 15 7.69 10.50 6.54
CA GLN A 15 6.31 10.52 6.99
C GLN A 15 5.28 10.82 5.88
N ASP A 16 5.64 11.45 4.76
CA ASP A 16 4.72 11.67 3.63
C ASP A 16 4.07 10.36 3.11
N PRO A 17 4.84 9.25 2.93
CA PRO A 17 4.24 7.97 2.57
C PRO A 17 3.45 7.31 3.71
N LEU A 18 3.53 7.77 4.96
CA LEU A 18 2.69 7.36 6.10
C LEU A 18 1.36 8.12 6.12
N LEU A 19 1.37 9.42 5.78
CA LEU A 19 0.14 10.20 5.59
C LEU A 19 -0.71 9.66 4.44
N LEU A 20 -0.08 9.29 3.32
CA LEU A 20 -0.74 8.55 2.23
C LEU A 20 -1.21 7.16 2.66
N GLN A 21 -0.66 6.56 3.73
CA GLN A 21 -1.22 5.33 4.29
C GLN A 21 -2.50 5.57 5.08
N ALA A 22 -2.48 6.58 5.93
CA ALA A 22 -3.63 6.98 6.73
C ALA A 22 -4.79 7.53 5.89
N ALA A 23 -4.50 8.11 4.72
CA ALA A 23 -5.53 8.60 3.79
C ALA A 23 -6.32 7.47 3.10
N VAL A 24 -5.78 6.25 3.05
CA VAL A 24 -6.52 5.08 2.57
C VAL A 24 -7.54 4.72 3.64
N ARG A 25 -8.79 5.08 3.40
CA ARG A 25 -9.89 4.61 4.25
C ARG A 25 -9.93 3.08 4.19
N PRO A 26 -10.02 2.39 5.33
CA PRO A 26 -10.29 0.96 5.31
C PRO A 26 -11.61 0.74 4.56
N ALA A 27 -11.69 -0.37 3.83
CA ALA A 27 -12.93 -0.76 3.17
C ALA A 27 -14.06 -0.80 4.24
N PRO A 28 -15.27 -0.32 3.92
CA PRO A 28 -16.40 -0.51 4.82
C PRO A 28 -16.54 -2.01 5.12
N GLY A 29 -16.57 -2.36 6.41
CA GLY A 29 -16.60 -3.76 6.85
C GLY A 29 -15.24 -4.46 7.01
N ALA A 30 -14.09 -3.77 6.90
CA ALA A 30 -12.77 -4.39 7.16
C ALA A 30 -12.62 -4.93 8.59
N ALA A 31 -13.27 -4.29 9.58
CA ALA A 31 -13.30 -4.77 10.96
C ALA A 31 -14.25 -5.97 11.15
N GLU A 32 -15.38 -6.01 10.43
CA GLU A 32 -16.31 -7.16 10.44
C GLU A 32 -15.77 -8.35 9.63
N ALA A 33 -15.05 -8.10 8.54
CA ALA A 33 -14.38 -9.12 7.73
C ALA A 33 -13.23 -9.81 8.48
N ALA A 34 -12.67 -9.16 9.52
CA ALA A 34 -11.71 -9.79 10.44
C ALA A 34 -12.38 -10.76 11.43
N THR A 35 -13.70 -10.63 11.66
CA THR A 35 -14.51 -11.54 12.49
C THR A 35 -15.24 -12.61 11.66
N GLY A 36 -15.40 -12.40 10.35
CA GLY A 36 -16.01 -13.35 9.42
C GLY A 36 -15.06 -14.48 8.97
N LEU A 37 -15.62 -15.62 8.58
CA LEU A 37 -14.88 -16.74 8.02
C LEU A 37 -14.26 -16.33 6.66
N ARG A 38 -12.98 -16.68 6.42
CA ARG A 38 -12.30 -16.34 5.17
C ARG A 38 -12.84 -17.16 4.02
N CYS A 39 -13.06 -16.53 2.87
CA CYS A 39 -13.61 -17.21 1.70
C CYS A 39 -12.74 -18.41 1.28
N GLY A 40 -11.40 -18.31 1.30
CA GLY A 40 -10.50 -19.41 1.00
C GLY A 40 -10.61 -20.63 1.92
N ALA A 41 -10.99 -20.42 3.18
CA ALA A 41 -11.16 -21.50 4.17
C ALA A 41 -12.52 -22.21 4.08
N LEU A 42 -13.49 -21.63 3.36
CA LEU A 42 -14.82 -22.22 3.14
C LEU A 42 -14.79 -23.26 2.02
N PRO A 43 -15.49 -24.40 2.13
CA PRO A 43 -15.72 -25.29 0.99
C PRO A 43 -16.38 -24.52 -0.17
N ARG A 44 -16.02 -24.84 -1.43
CA ARG A 44 -16.58 -24.18 -2.62
C ARG A 44 -18.11 -24.28 -2.74
N LEU A 45 -18.74 -25.18 -1.99
CA LEU A 45 -20.18 -25.43 -1.97
C LEU A 45 -20.94 -24.52 -1.01
N VAL A 46 -20.26 -23.80 -0.11
CA VAL A 46 -20.90 -22.93 0.88
C VAL A 46 -21.10 -21.55 0.26
N SER A 47 -22.37 -21.16 0.11
CA SER A 47 -22.78 -19.80 -0.23
C SER A 47 -23.08 -19.03 1.05
N GLY A 48 -22.55 -17.81 1.16
CA GLY A 48 -22.72 -16.95 2.33
C GLY A 48 -21.67 -15.85 2.40
N PRO A 49 -21.92 -14.79 3.19
CA PRO A 49 -21.00 -13.68 3.32
C PRO A 49 -19.68 -14.14 3.95
N CYS A 50 -18.56 -13.76 3.32
CA CYS A 50 -17.22 -14.15 3.76
C CYS A 50 -16.21 -13.02 3.52
N GLY A 51 -15.05 -13.11 4.18
CA GLY A 51 -13.97 -12.14 4.02
C GLY A 51 -12.95 -12.55 2.95
N CYS A 52 -12.63 -11.63 2.04
CA CYS A 52 -11.57 -11.77 1.04
C CYS A 52 -10.31 -11.01 1.43
N ARG A 53 -9.15 -11.53 1.01
CA ARG A 53 -7.88 -10.80 1.10
C ARG A 53 -7.28 -10.51 -0.27
N LEU A 54 -6.80 -9.28 -0.44
CA LEU A 54 -5.96 -8.87 -1.55
C LEU A 54 -4.64 -8.28 -1.04
N GLN A 55 -3.51 -8.87 -1.44
CA GLN A 55 -2.19 -8.29 -1.19
C GLN A 55 -1.67 -7.61 -2.46
N LEU A 56 -1.44 -6.31 -2.40
CA LEU A 56 -0.86 -5.53 -3.49
C LEU A 56 0.55 -5.09 -3.13
N CYS A 57 1.52 -5.42 -3.97
CA CYS A 57 2.92 -5.03 -3.81
C CYS A 57 3.39 -4.18 -4.98
N VAL A 58 3.91 -2.98 -4.71
CA VAL A 58 4.55 -2.10 -5.70
C VAL A 58 6.07 -2.17 -5.49
N ALA A 59 6.79 -2.74 -6.46
CA ALA A 59 8.25 -2.97 -6.35
C ALA A 59 9.09 -1.68 -6.45
N TRP A 60 8.58 -0.67 -7.16
CA TRP A 60 9.30 0.57 -7.48
C TRP A 60 8.72 1.78 -6.74
N PHE A 61 8.40 1.61 -5.45
CA PHE A 61 7.82 2.69 -4.65
C PHE A 61 8.92 3.64 -4.15
N PRO A 62 8.82 4.97 -4.34
CA PRO A 62 9.80 5.92 -3.85
C PRO A 62 9.75 5.98 -2.32
N CYS A 63 10.75 5.38 -1.67
CA CYS A 63 10.79 5.23 -0.22
C CYS A 63 11.76 6.21 0.46
N GLY A 64 12.62 6.87 -0.29
CA GLY A 64 13.55 7.85 0.26
C GLY A 64 14.47 8.46 -0.78
N LEU A 65 15.37 9.32 -0.34
CA LEU A 65 16.35 9.98 -1.19
C LEU A 65 17.69 9.23 -1.16
N LYS A 66 18.32 9.06 -2.32
CA LYS A 66 19.68 8.52 -2.45
C LYS A 66 20.69 9.65 -2.32
N TRP A 67 21.63 9.48 -1.39
CA TRP A 67 22.75 10.38 -1.17
C TRP A 67 24.03 9.74 -1.70
N CYS A 68 24.76 10.49 -2.50
CA CYS A 68 26.07 10.12 -3.01
C CYS A 68 27.14 10.92 -2.28
N ARG A 69 28.35 10.38 -2.22
CA ARG A 69 29.53 11.06 -1.67
C ARG A 69 30.64 11.01 -2.70
N ASP A 70 31.28 12.14 -2.93
CA ASP A 70 32.54 12.19 -3.65
C ASP A 70 33.68 12.24 -2.64
N ALA A 71 34.83 11.65 -2.98
CA ALA A 71 36.00 11.56 -2.09
C ALA A 71 36.51 12.92 -1.55
N ARG A 72 36.06 14.05 -2.11
CA ARG A 72 36.46 15.41 -1.74
C ARG A 72 35.31 16.35 -1.31
N ARG A 73 34.05 15.89 -1.30
CA ARG A 73 32.89 16.76 -1.00
C ARG A 73 31.92 16.13 -0.02
N ALA A 74 31.15 16.98 0.66
CA ALA A 74 30.04 16.56 1.51
C ALA A 74 28.99 15.76 0.71
N ALA A 75 28.21 14.94 1.41
CA ALA A 75 27.16 14.13 0.79
C ALA A 75 26.15 15.01 0.04
N PHE A 76 25.86 14.65 -1.21
CA PHE A 76 24.92 15.37 -2.07
C PHE A 76 23.79 14.47 -2.56
N ARG A 77 22.69 15.09 -2.97
CA ARG A 77 21.49 14.39 -3.46
C ARG A 77 21.74 13.94 -4.90
N CYS A 78 21.61 12.64 -5.17
CA CYS A 78 21.89 12.09 -6.49
C CYS A 78 20.74 11.27 -7.09
N GLY A 79 19.67 11.00 -6.34
CA GLY A 79 18.50 10.32 -6.89
C GLY A 79 17.48 9.92 -5.84
N ILE A 80 16.51 9.10 -6.26
CA ILE A 80 15.46 8.54 -5.40
C ILE A 80 15.76 7.06 -5.16
N ARG A 81 15.62 6.61 -3.91
CA ARG A 81 15.67 5.19 -3.55
C ARG A 81 14.28 4.59 -3.78
N SER A 82 14.24 3.53 -4.58
CA SER A 82 13.05 2.71 -4.78
C SER A 82 13.07 1.51 -3.83
N CYS A 83 11.92 1.17 -3.26
CA CYS A 83 11.72 0.01 -2.41
C CYS A 83 10.45 -0.74 -2.83
N ARG A 84 10.36 -2.03 -2.48
CA ARG A 84 9.10 -2.77 -2.53
C ARG A 84 8.22 -2.35 -1.35
N LYS A 85 6.98 -1.95 -1.63
CA LYS A 85 5.96 -1.65 -0.61
C LYS A 85 4.73 -2.50 -0.86
N CYS A 86 4.35 -3.30 0.13
CA CYS A 86 3.15 -4.14 0.09
C CYS A 86 2.07 -3.60 1.01
N ARG A 87 0.81 -3.77 0.62
CA ARG A 87 -0.39 -3.44 1.39
C ARG A 87 -1.34 -4.62 1.32
N GLU A 88 -2.00 -4.90 2.42
CA GLU A 88 -3.03 -5.93 2.51
C GLU A 88 -4.40 -5.24 2.65
N PHE A 89 -5.34 -5.67 1.83
CA PHE A 89 -6.72 -5.19 1.83
C PHE A 89 -7.63 -6.36 2.22
N HIS A 90 -8.50 -6.12 3.19
CA HIS A 90 -9.55 -7.05 3.59
C HIS A 90 -10.90 -6.41 3.25
N PHE A 91 -11.75 -7.16 2.57
CA PHE A 91 -13.08 -6.70 2.18
C PHE A 91 -14.09 -7.85 2.28
N PRO A 92 -15.31 -7.59 2.78
CA PRO A 92 -16.37 -8.58 2.78
C PRO A 92 -16.95 -8.75 1.38
N VAL A 93 -17.32 -9.97 1.03
CA VAL A 93 -18.11 -10.29 -0.17
C VAL A 93 -19.35 -11.09 0.22
N PRO A 94 -20.47 -10.97 -0.51
CA PRO A 94 -21.69 -11.71 -0.20
C PRO A 94 -21.60 -13.18 -0.60
N ASP A 95 -20.70 -13.55 -1.53
CA ASP A 95 -20.49 -14.93 -1.96
C ASP A 95 -19.03 -15.21 -2.33
N ARG A 96 -18.54 -16.43 -2.07
CA ARG A 96 -17.16 -16.86 -2.34
C ARG A 96 -16.77 -16.70 -3.81
N MET A 97 -17.70 -16.86 -4.77
CA MET A 97 -17.40 -16.74 -6.20
C MET A 97 -16.95 -15.33 -6.61
N GLN A 98 -17.23 -14.32 -5.78
CA GLN A 98 -16.79 -12.93 -5.99
C GLN A 98 -15.38 -12.67 -5.44
N CYS A 99 -14.80 -13.65 -4.75
CA CYS A 99 -13.47 -13.60 -4.15
C CYS A 99 -12.40 -14.04 -5.16
N LEU A 100 -12.22 -13.30 -6.24
CA LEU A 100 -11.38 -13.69 -7.38
C LEU A 100 -9.88 -13.85 -7.04
N TRP A 101 -9.40 -13.18 -5.98
CA TRP A 101 -7.97 -13.07 -5.67
C TRP A 101 -7.51 -13.87 -4.45
N ASP A 102 -8.40 -14.67 -3.84
CA ASP A 102 -8.07 -15.48 -2.65
C ASP A 102 -7.35 -16.80 -3.00
N ASP A 103 -7.09 -17.07 -4.29
CA ASP A 103 -6.50 -18.31 -4.79
C ASP A 103 -4.95 -18.32 -4.78
N ALA A 104 -4.30 -17.29 -4.20
CA ALA A 104 -2.85 -17.21 -4.17
C ALA A 104 -2.27 -17.91 -2.92
N SER A 105 -2.13 -19.23 -2.99
CA SER A 105 -1.10 -20.00 -2.25
C SER A 105 0.01 -20.43 -3.19
#